data_AF-B2G4A3-F1
#
_entry.id   AF-B2G4A3-F1
#
_cell.length_a   1.000
_cell.length_b   1.000
_cell.length_c   1.000
_cell.angle_alpha   90.00
_cell.angle_beta   90.00
_cell.angle_gamma   90.00
#
_symmetry.space_group_name_H-M   'P 1'
#
loop_
_entity.id
_entity.type
_entity.pdbx_description
1 polymer ?
#
loop_
_entity_poly.entity_id
_entity_poly.type
_entity_poly.pdbx_seq_one_letter_code
_entity_poly.pdbx_strand_id
1 'polypeptide(L)'
;MGSSRDLNSLKSWNPKLSKNKASVKQLEQQLIDREKQLEKEAKRREVEDLASLKTDTLSWMYDTPKQEPQKPKQTTKPSTDKVKKPTQTTKTKRKFDYSKDDPMAKLKR
;
A
#
# COMPACT_ATOMS: atom_id res chain seq x y z
N MET A 1 -59.28 -37.28 -13.45
CA MET A 1 -58.91 -35.89 -13.13
C MET A 1 -57.39 -35.78 -13.10
N GLY A 2 -56.78 -35.41 -14.24
CA GLY A 2 -55.33 -35.25 -14.33
C GLY A 2 -54.93 -33.92 -13.71
N SER A 3 -54.39 -33.96 -12.49
CA SER A 3 -53.80 -32.77 -11.87
C SER A 3 -52.59 -32.36 -12.68
N SER A 4 -52.74 -31.33 -13.53
CA SER A 4 -51.65 -30.73 -14.30
C SER A 4 -50.70 -30.01 -13.34
N ARG A 5 -49.82 -30.78 -12.70
CA ARG A 5 -48.77 -30.28 -11.84
C ARG A 5 -47.73 -29.64 -12.74
N ASP A 6 -47.41 -28.37 -12.49
CA ASP A 6 -46.43 -27.62 -13.28
C ASP A 6 -45.12 -28.42 -13.42
N LEU A 7 -44.78 -28.79 -14.66
CA LEU A 7 -43.57 -29.55 -14.98
C LEU A 7 -42.31 -28.82 -14.53
N ASN A 8 -42.32 -27.49 -14.46
CA ASN A 8 -41.18 -26.73 -13.98
C ASN A 8 -40.97 -26.92 -12.47
N SER A 9 -42.00 -27.20 -11.70
CA SER A 9 -41.89 -27.46 -10.26
C SER A 9 -41.16 -28.77 -9.94
N LEU A 10 -40.99 -29.65 -10.92
CA LEU A 10 -40.20 -30.89 -10.82
C LEU A 10 -38.73 -30.69 -11.23
N LYS A 11 -38.39 -29.55 -11.83
CA LYS A 11 -37.04 -29.28 -12.34
C LYS A 11 -36.20 -28.63 -11.24
N SER A 12 -35.02 -29.20 -10.99
CA SER A 12 -34.07 -28.72 -9.99
C SER A 12 -33.53 -27.33 -10.27
N TRP A 13 -33.51 -26.88 -11.53
CA TRP A 13 -33.08 -25.53 -11.88
C TRP A 13 -34.14 -24.45 -11.63
N ASN A 14 -35.39 -24.83 -11.32
CA ASN A 14 -36.47 -23.85 -11.14
C ASN A 14 -36.20 -22.96 -9.91
N PRO A 15 -36.02 -21.63 -10.07
CA PRO A 15 -35.70 -20.74 -8.95
C PRO A 15 -36.85 -20.61 -7.96
N LYS A 16 -38.08 -20.97 -8.36
CA LYS A 16 -39.26 -20.90 -7.48
C LYS A 16 -39.34 -22.07 -6.50
N LEU A 17 -38.54 -23.12 -6.71
CA LEU A 17 -38.50 -24.29 -5.85
C LEU A 17 -37.99 -23.90 -4.46
N SER A 18 -38.67 -24.36 -3.40
CA SER A 18 -38.39 -23.93 -2.02
C SER A 18 -36.94 -24.17 -1.58
N LYS A 19 -36.35 -25.30 -2.03
CA LYS A 19 -34.94 -25.63 -1.80
C LYS A 19 -34.00 -24.58 -2.41
N ASN A 20 -34.28 -24.14 -3.63
CA ASN A 20 -33.47 -23.13 -4.31
C ASN A 20 -33.61 -21.75 -3.64
N LYS A 21 -34.84 -21.36 -3.27
CA LYS A 21 -35.07 -20.15 -2.48
C LYS A 21 -34.31 -20.16 -1.15
N ALA A 22 -34.29 -21.30 -0.45
CA ALA A 22 -33.55 -21.44 0.80
C ALA A 22 -32.03 -21.31 0.57
N SER A 23 -31.50 -21.94 -0.48
CA SER A 23 -30.09 -21.83 -0.84
C SER A 23 -29.68 -20.40 -1.19
N VAL A 24 -30.50 -19.68 -1.97
CA VAL A 24 -30.27 -18.27 -2.30
C VAL A 24 -30.26 -17.42 -1.04
N LYS A 25 -31.27 -17.59 -0.16
CA LYS A 25 -31.34 -16.85 1.11
C LYS A 25 -30.12 -17.10 2.01
N GLN A 26 -29.63 -18.33 2.05
CA GLN A 26 -28.41 -18.66 2.81
C GLN A 26 -27.18 -17.96 2.23
N LEU A 27 -27.02 -17.96 0.91
CA LEU A 27 -25.92 -17.27 0.23
C LEU A 27 -25.98 -15.75 0.43
N GLU A 28 -27.16 -15.15 0.31
CA GLU A 28 -27.37 -13.72 0.58
C GLU A 28 -26.96 -13.36 2.00
N GLN A 29 -27.37 -14.16 2.99
CA GLN A 29 -26.98 -13.95 4.38
C GLN A 29 -25.46 -14.04 4.58
N GLN A 30 -24.81 -15.03 3.96
CA GLN A 30 -23.35 -15.17 4.03
C GLN A 30 -22.61 -13.97 3.40
N LEU A 31 -23.13 -13.43 2.29
CA LEU A 31 -22.56 -12.23 1.67
C LEU A 31 -22.70 -11.01 2.57
N ILE A 32 -23.87 -10.80 3.17
CA ILE A 32 -24.11 -9.71 4.13
C ILE A 32 -23.17 -9.83 5.33
N ASP A 33 -23.02 -11.03 5.88
CA ASP A 33 -22.15 -11.28 7.03
C ASP A 33 -20.68 -11.01 6.68
N ARG A 34 -20.24 -11.40 5.48
CA ARG A 34 -18.89 -11.14 4.98
C ARG A 34 -18.63 -9.66 4.76
N GLU A 35 -19.56 -8.93 4.17
CA GLU A 35 -19.45 -7.47 3.98
C GLU A 35 -19.31 -6.75 5.33
N LYS A 36 -20.12 -7.16 6.32
CA LYS A 36 -20.06 -6.62 7.67
C LYS A 36 -18.72 -6.92 8.36
N GLN A 37 -18.10 -8.07 8.09
CA GLN A 37 -16.76 -8.39 8.59
C GLN A 37 -15.70 -7.49 7.94
N LEU A 38 -15.74 -7.34 6.62
CA LEU A 38 -14.82 -6.45 5.90
C LEU A 38 -14.95 -5.00 6.35
N GLU A 39 -16.17 -4.51 6.58
CA GLU A 39 -16.38 -3.16 7.09
C GLU A 39 -15.79 -2.97 8.50
N LYS A 40 -15.94 -3.97 9.37
CA LYS A 40 -15.32 -3.95 10.71
C LYS A 40 -13.79 -3.97 10.63
N GLU A 41 -13.23 -4.77 9.74
CA GLU A 41 -11.79 -4.82 9.52
C GLU A 41 -11.25 -3.50 8.95
N ALA A 42 -11.96 -2.90 7.99
CA ALA A 42 -11.61 -1.59 7.43
C ALA A 42 -11.60 -0.51 8.52
N LYS A 43 -12.64 -0.44 9.36
CA LYS A 43 -12.70 0.50 10.49
C LYS A 43 -11.58 0.27 11.51
N ARG A 44 -11.22 -0.99 11.78
CA ARG A 44 -10.09 -1.32 12.67
C ARG A 44 -8.77 -0.84 12.10
N ARG A 45 -8.53 -1.06 10.81
CA ARG A 45 -7.33 -0.57 10.12
C ARG A 45 -7.25 0.95 10.13
N GLU A 46 -8.35 1.65 9.85
CA GLU A 46 -8.38 3.12 9.92
C GLU A 46 -8.01 3.64 11.31
N VAL A 47 -8.51 3.02 12.38
CA VAL A 47 -8.15 3.39 13.75
C VAL A 47 -6.68 3.08 14.05
N GLU A 48 -6.15 1.95 13.60
CA GLU A 48 -4.74 1.58 13.75
C GLU A 48 -3.81 2.54 13.00
N ASP A 49 -4.15 2.88 11.76
CA ASP A 49 -3.42 3.85 10.95
C ASP A 49 -3.40 5.22 11.63
N LEU A 50 -4.55 5.72 12.12
CA LEU A 50 -4.62 6.96 12.88
C LEU A 50 -3.85 6.91 14.20
N ALA A 51 -3.81 5.76 14.88
CA ALA A 51 -3.04 5.58 16.11
C ALA A 51 -1.53 5.61 15.83
N SER A 52 -1.08 4.93 14.77
CA SER A 52 0.31 4.94 14.31
C SER A 52 0.76 6.35 13.89
N LEU A 53 -0.09 7.07 13.18
CA LEU A 53 0.15 8.47 12.81
C LEU A 53 0.36 9.36 14.04
N LYS A 54 -0.43 9.20 15.13
CA LYS A 54 -0.31 10.03 16.35
C LYS A 54 1.02 9.84 17.09
N THR A 55 1.64 8.66 17.00
CA THR A 55 2.94 8.42 17.64
C THR A 55 4.11 9.03 16.87
N ASP A 56 3.97 9.22 15.56
CA ASP A 56 5.09 9.58 14.68
C ASP A 56 4.96 10.96 14.01
N THR A 57 3.85 11.68 14.22
CA THR A 57 3.53 12.93 13.48
C THR A 57 4.59 14.03 13.65
N LEU A 58 5.36 14.01 14.74
CA LEU A 58 6.36 15.02 15.09
C LEU A 58 7.69 14.43 15.55
N SER A 59 7.88 13.11 15.40
CA SER A 59 9.11 12.42 15.81
C SER A 59 10.36 13.06 15.17
N TRP A 60 10.29 13.32 13.87
CA TRP A 60 11.35 14.01 13.10
C TRP A 60 11.68 15.43 13.61
N MET A 61 10.75 16.10 14.29
CA MET A 61 10.92 17.45 14.81
C MET A 61 11.68 17.46 16.15
N TYR A 62 11.65 16.34 16.88
CA TYR A 62 12.30 16.16 18.18
C TYR A 62 13.54 15.28 18.13
N ASP A 63 13.92 14.80 16.94
CA ASP A 63 15.25 14.20 16.69
C ASP A 63 16.32 15.29 16.82
N THR A 64 16.67 15.63 18.06
CA THR A 64 17.83 16.46 18.34
C THR A 64 19.06 15.72 17.86
N PRO A 65 19.88 16.30 16.96
CA PRO A 65 21.10 15.65 16.52
C PRO A 65 21.99 15.43 17.74
N LYS A 66 22.22 14.17 18.10
CA LYS A 66 23.25 13.78 19.07
C LYS A 66 24.55 14.38 18.56
N GLN A 67 25.08 15.38 19.27
CA GLN A 67 26.38 15.94 18.98
C GLN A 67 27.43 14.85 19.15
N GLU A 68 27.79 14.19 18.05
CA GLU A 68 29.03 13.44 17.96
C GLU A 68 30.18 14.43 18.22
N PRO A 69 31.08 14.17 19.19
CA PRO A 69 32.19 15.05 19.48
C PRO A 69 33.10 15.13 18.24
N GLN A 70 33.05 16.27 17.56
CA GLN A 70 33.90 16.56 16.40
C GLN A 70 35.37 16.55 16.85
N LYS A 71 36.11 15.51 16.46
CA LYS A 71 37.58 15.53 16.54
C LYS A 71 38.09 16.67 15.64
N PRO A 72 39.00 17.54 16.15
CA PRO A 72 39.49 18.68 15.38
C PRO A 72 40.28 18.20 14.16
N LYS A 73 39.84 18.62 12.97
CA LYS A 73 40.60 18.44 11.72
C LYS A 73 41.83 19.32 11.78
N GLN A 74 43.01 18.71 11.82
CA GLN A 74 44.29 19.40 11.64
C GLN A 74 44.35 20.01 10.24
N THR A 75 44.53 21.32 10.17
CA THR A 75 44.81 22.07 8.94
C THR A 75 46.29 21.92 8.59
N THR A 76 46.61 21.16 7.55
CA THR A 76 47.93 21.21 6.92
C THR A 76 48.05 22.47 6.07
N LYS A 77 49.17 23.20 6.26
CA LYS A 77 49.49 24.48 5.60
C LYS A 77 49.55 24.33 4.07
N PRO A 78 49.22 25.36 3.28
CA PRO A 78 49.42 25.31 1.83
C PRO A 78 50.90 25.55 1.48
N SER A 79 51.52 24.58 0.80
CA SER A 79 52.80 24.76 0.12
C SER A 79 52.55 25.44 -1.22
N THR A 80 53.23 26.55 -1.46
CA THR A 80 53.23 27.26 -2.74
C THR A 80 54.04 26.48 -3.76
N ASP A 81 53.39 25.89 -4.78
CA ASP A 81 54.07 25.59 -6.04
C ASP A 81 53.11 25.44 -7.24
N LYS A 82 53.33 26.34 -8.20
CA LYS A 82 53.15 26.31 -9.66
C LYS A 82 51.88 25.70 -10.30
N VAL A 83 51.17 26.62 -10.95
CA VAL A 83 50.35 26.51 -12.18
C VAL A 83 50.33 25.14 -12.87
N LYS A 84 49.17 24.48 -12.85
CA LYS A 84 48.66 23.65 -13.96
C LYS A 84 47.18 23.96 -14.18
N LYS A 85 46.81 24.26 -15.43
CA LYS A 85 45.42 24.45 -15.86
C LYS A 85 44.62 23.17 -15.55
N PRO A 86 43.45 23.24 -14.88
CA PRO A 86 42.58 22.08 -14.79
C PRO A 86 41.77 21.98 -16.09
N THR A 87 42.13 21.02 -16.94
CA THR A 87 41.22 20.49 -17.96
C THR A 87 39.99 19.95 -17.23
N GLN A 88 38.86 20.66 -17.32
CA GLN A 88 37.60 20.22 -16.75
C GLN A 88 37.15 18.95 -17.48
N THR A 89 37.49 17.79 -16.95
CA THR A 89 36.75 16.56 -17.27
C THR A 89 35.41 16.67 -16.54
N THR A 90 34.38 17.09 -17.27
CA THR A 90 32.99 17.01 -16.81
C THR A 90 32.64 15.54 -16.65
N LYS A 91 32.92 14.98 -15.47
CA LYS A 91 32.33 13.70 -15.07
C LYS A 91 30.83 13.92 -14.98
N THR A 92 30.11 13.60 -16.06
CA THR A 92 28.66 13.48 -16.06
C THR A 92 28.30 12.43 -15.03
N LYS A 93 27.99 12.87 -13.81
CA LYS A 93 27.40 12.01 -12.78
C LYS A 93 26.13 11.44 -13.39
N ARG A 94 26.07 10.12 -13.57
CA ARG A 94 24.82 9.45 -13.95
C ARG A 94 23.77 9.83 -12.93
N LYS A 95 22.67 10.42 -13.39
CA LYS A 95 21.53 10.73 -12.54
C LYS A 95 20.98 9.42 -12.00
N PHE A 96 20.64 9.42 -10.71
CA PHE A 96 20.02 8.27 -10.06
C PHE A 96 18.63 8.07 -10.68
N ASP A 97 18.32 6.85 -11.06
CA ASP A 97 17.08 6.49 -11.74
C ASP A 97 16.07 5.97 -10.72
N TYR A 98 15.03 6.76 -10.47
CA TYR A 98 13.97 6.47 -9.51
C TYR A 98 12.82 5.63 -10.11
N SER A 99 12.93 5.19 -11.36
CA SER A 99 11.87 4.41 -12.00
C SER A 99 11.57 3.07 -11.30
N LYS A 100 12.49 2.55 -10.47
CA LYS A 100 12.26 1.36 -9.64
C LYS A 100 11.39 1.61 -8.41
N ASP A 101 11.41 2.84 -7.89
CA ASP A 101 10.67 3.23 -6.69
C ASP A 101 9.34 3.92 -7.03
N ASP A 102 9.04 4.11 -8.32
CA ASP A 102 7.77 4.68 -8.77
C ASP A 102 6.66 3.59 -8.78
N PRO A 103 5.67 3.65 -7.87
CA PRO A 103 4.56 2.69 -7.82
C PRO A 103 3.69 2.74 -9.08
N MET A 104 3.74 3.82 -9.86
CA MET A 104 3.01 3.98 -11.12
C MET A 104 3.75 3.39 -12.33
N ALA A 105 5.02 3.00 -12.18
CA ALA A 105 5.79 2.35 -13.25
C ALA A 105 5.12 1.06 -13.74
N LYS A 106 4.39 0.36 -12.87
CA LYS A 106 3.66 -0.88 -13.16
C LYS A 106 2.34 -0.67 -13.90
N LEU A 107 1.86 0.58 -14.03
CA LEU A 107 0.56 0.89 -14.62
C LEU A 107 0.64 1.26 -16.11
N LYS A 108 1.84 1.23 -16.71
CA LYS A 108 1.99 1.43 -18.16
C LYS A 108 1.80 0.10 -18.88
N ARG A 109 0.74 0.05 -19.70
CA ARG A 109 0.32 -1.07 -20.57
C ARG A 109 1.40 -1.51 -21.54
#